data_AF-A0A821M5H4-F1
#
_entry.id   AF-A0A821M5H4-F1
#
_cell.length_a   1.000
_cell.length_b   1.000
_cell.length_c   1.000
_cell.angle_alpha   90.00
_cell.angle_beta   90.00
_cell.angle_gamma   90.00
#
_symmetry.space_group_name_H-M   'P 1'
#
loop_
_entity.id
_entity.type
_entity.pdbx_description
1 polymer ?
#
loop_
_entity_poly.entity_id
_entity_poly.type
_entity_poly.pdbx_seq_one_letter_code
_entity_poly.pdbx_strand_id
1 'polypeptide(L)' 'MKLKDETKILETMGKLTGPALRWYQENLRSFTKWDDAEKALRDRFKEFTSGSQLMHEFF' A
#
# COMPACT_ATOMS: atom_id res chain seq x y z
N MET A 1 9.47 11.92 9.59
CA MET A 1 9.50 10.52 9.12
C MET A 1 10.87 9.93 9.37
N LYS A 2 11.01 8.65 9.74
CA LYS A 2 12.35 8.02 9.83
C LYS A 2 12.81 7.64 8.41
N LEU A 3 14.10 7.78 8.14
CA LEU A 3 14.71 7.43 6.84
C LEU A 3 14.32 6.02 6.35
N LYS A 4 14.31 5.04 7.26
CA LYS A 4 13.89 3.66 6.97
C LYS A 4 12.42 3.54 6.55
N ASP A 5 11.55 4.39 7.08
CA ASP A 5 10.12 4.37 6.75
C ASP A 5 9.90 4.96 5.36
N GLU A 6 10.64 6.03 5.04
CA GLU A 6 10.61 6.68 3.74
C GLU A 6 11.09 5.80 2.60
N THR A 7 12.20 5.09 2.81
CA THR A 7 12.69 4.11 1.83
C THR A 7 11.62 3.05 1.56
N LYS A 8 11.00 2.47 2.59
CA LYS A 8 9.97 1.45 2.42
C LYS A 8 8.72 1.96 1.69
N ILE A 9 8.28 3.18 1.98
CA ILE A 9 7.13 3.82 1.32
C ILE A 9 7.42 3.96 -0.19
N LEU A 10 8.60 4.46 -0.56
CA LEU A 10 8.98 4.66 -1.95
C LEU A 10 9.24 3.33 -2.69
N GLU A 11 9.89 2.36 -2.05
CA GLU A 11 10.07 1.01 -2.60
C GLU A 11 8.73 0.32 -2.87
N THR A 12 7.76 0.49 -1.97
CA THR A 12 6.41 -0.07 -2.15
C THR A 12 5.69 0.59 -3.32
N MET A 13 5.76 1.92 -3.43
CA MET A 13 5.23 2.64 -4.59
C MET A 13 5.78 2.11 -5.91
N GLY A 14 7.08 1.83 -5.98
CA GLY A 14 7.73 1.29 -7.18
C GLY A 14 7.26 -0.11 -7.60
N LYS A 15 6.63 -0.87 -6.68
CA LYS A 15 6.07 -2.21 -6.96
C LYS A 15 4.60 -2.16 -7.35
N LEU A 16 3.90 -1.06 -7.10
CA LEU A 16 2.49 -0.90 -7.42
C LEU A 16 2.30 -0.47 -8.88
N THR A 17 1.21 -0.93 -9.49
CA THR A 17 0.84 -0.55 -10.86
C THR A 17 -0.65 -0.26 -10.95
N GLY A 18 -1.06 0.41 -12.04
CA GLY A 18 -2.47 0.63 -12.37
C GLY A 18 -3.27 1.35 -11.27
N PRO A 19 -4.52 0.92 -10.97
CA PRO A 19 -5.37 1.56 -9.97
C PRO A 19 -4.77 1.59 -8.55
N ALA A 20 -3.96 0.58 -8.19
CA ALA A 20 -3.31 0.52 -6.88
C ALA A 20 -2.22 1.61 -6.74
N LEU A 21 -1.44 1.84 -7.80
CA LEU A 21 -0.43 2.90 -7.83
C LEU A 21 -1.08 4.28 -7.73
N ARG A 22 -2.15 4.53 -8.52
CA ARG A 22 -2.86 5.81 -8.50
C ARG A 22 -3.40 6.13 -7.10
N TRP A 23 -4.08 5.16 -6.47
CA TRP A 23 -4.58 5.32 -5.11
C TRP A 23 -3.44 5.56 -4.11
N TYR A 24 -2.31 4.84 -4.24
CA TYR A 24 -1.17 5.01 -3.34
C TYR A 24 -0.56 6.42 -3.45
N GLN A 25 -0.45 6.96 -4.67
CA GLN A 25 0.06 8.31 -4.90
C GLN A 25 -0.86 9.39 -4.31
N GLU A 26 -2.18 9.21 -4.41
CA GLU A 26 -3.17 10.12 -3.81
C GLU A 26 -3.07 10.16 -2.28
N ASN A 27 -2.76 9.02 -1.65
CA ASN A 27 -2.66 8.88 -0.21
C ASN A 27 -1.23 9.05 0.34
N LEU A 28 -0.23 9.21 -0.54
CA LEU A 28 1.19 9.26 -0.18
C LEU A 28 1.50 10.36 0.84
N ARG A 29 0.85 11.53 0.70
CA ARG A 29 1.04 12.66 1.62
C ARG A 29 0.52 12.40 3.03
N SER A 30 -0.37 11.42 3.19
CA SER A 30 -0.94 11.01 4.48
C SER A 30 -0.05 10.00 5.21
N PHE A 31 0.90 9.38 4.52
CA PHE A 31 1.82 8.40 5.10
C PHE A 31 3.02 9.11 5.75
N THR A 32 2.92 9.35 7.05
CA THR A 32 4.02 9.95 7.85
C THR A 32 4.92 8.91 8.52
N LYS A 33 4.48 7.65 8.54
CA LYS A 33 5.15 6.46 9.07
C LYS A 33 4.81 5.24 8.21
N TRP A 34 5.72 4.27 8.17
CA TRP A 34 5.51 3.04 7.43
C TRP A 34 4.29 2.25 7.93
N ASP A 35 4.10 2.15 9.25
CA ASP A 35 2.97 1.40 9.84
C ASP A 35 1.61 1.88 9.34
N ASP A 36 1.43 3.20 9.18
CA ASP A 36 0.18 3.78 8.68
C ASP A 36 -0.03 3.43 7.20
N ALA A 37 1.05 3.48 6.40
CA ALA A 37 1.03 3.08 4.99
C ALA A 37 0.73 1.59 4.83
N GLU A 38 1.37 0.74 5.63
CA GLU A 38 1.18 -0.71 5.62
C GLU A 38 -0.25 -1.08 6.00
N LYS A 39 -0.79 -0.46 7.06
CA LYS A 39 -2.18 -0.69 7.48
C LYS A 39 -3.17 -0.27 6.39
N ALA A 40 -3.00 0.92 5.82
CA ALA A 40 -3.87 1.41 4.75
C ALA A 40 -3.84 0.50 3.50
N LEU A 41 -2.66 0.01 3.12
CA LEU A 41 -2.50 -0.98 2.06
C LEU A 41 -3.23 -2.29 2.39
N ARG A 42 -3.02 -2.84 3.60
CA ARG A 42 -3.66 -4.10 4.03
C ARG A 42 -5.18 -3.98 4.05
N ASP A 43 -5.71 -2.89 4.58
CA ASP A 43 -7.16 -2.65 4.62
C ASP A 43 -7.72 -2.52 3.20
N ARG A 44 -7.02 -1.80 2.32
CA ARG A 44 -7.39 -1.66 0.89
C ARG A 44 -7.39 -3.00 0.15
N PHE A 45 -6.37 -3.83 0.36
CA PHE A 45 -6.31 -5.17 -0.24
C PHE A 45 -7.39 -6.09 0.32
N LYS A 46 -7.63 -6.06 1.64
CA LYS A 46 -8.72 -6.82 2.27
C LYS A 46 -10.09 -6.46 1.70
N GLU A 47 -10.38 -5.19 1.50
CA GLU A 47 -11.61 -4.74 0.83
C GLU A 47 -11.71 -5.29 -0.59
N PHE A 48 -10.59 -5.28 -1.33
CA PHE A 48 -10.53 -5.81 -2.68
C PHE A 48 -10.75 -7.34 -2.73
N THR A 49 -10.32 -8.05 -1.68
CA THR A 49 -10.34 -9.53 -1.63
C THR A 49 -11.56 -10.11 -0.92
N SER A 50 -12.21 -9.35 -0.05
CA SER A 50 -13.53 -9.71 0.49
C SER A 50 -14.62 -9.63 -0.57
N GLY A 51 -14.37 -8.92 -1.68
CA GLY A 51 -15.21 -8.92 -2.89
C GLY A 51 -14.69 -9.79 -4.04
N SER A 52 -13.43 -10.24 -4.01
CA SER A 52 -12.87 -11.08 -5.07
C SER A 52 -11.93 -12.15 -4.51
N GLN A 53 -12.20 -13.39 -4.91
CA GLN A 53 -11.59 -14.65 -4.49
C GLN A 53 -10.09 -14.79 -4.86
N LEU A 54 -9.26 -13.75 -4.64
CA LEU A 54 -7.92 -13.55 -5.23
C LEU A 54 -6.78 -13.38 -4.20
N MET A 55 -7.00 -13.72 -2.93
CA MET A 55 -5.98 -13.60 -1.87
C MET A 55 -5.13 -14.85 -1.61
N HIS A 56 -5.20 -15.85 -2.48
CA HIS A 56 -4.48 -17.12 -2.28
C HIS A 56 -3.12 -17.20 -3.02
N GLU A 57 -2.78 -16.24 -3.88
CA GLU A 57 -1.58 -16.34 -4.74
C GLU A 57 -0.47 -15.34 -4.42
N PHE A 58 -0.69 -14.36 -3.53
CA PHE A 58 0.27 -13.27 -3.29
C PHE A 58 0.95 -13.28 -1.91
N PHE A 59 0.56 -14.18 -1.00
CA PHE A 59 1.17 -14.35 0.33
C PHE A 59 1.52 -15.80 0.62
#